data_AF-B5IMD3-F1
#
_entry.id   AF-B5IMD3-F1
#
_cell.length_a   1.000
_cell.length_b   1.000
_cell.length_c   1.000
_cell.angle_alpha   90.00
_cell.angle_beta   90.00
_cell.angle_gamma   90.00
#
_symmetry.space_group_name_H-M   'P 1'
#
loop_
_entity.id
_entity.type
_entity.pdbx_description
1 polymer ?
#
loop_
_entity_poly.entity_id
_entity_poly.type
_entity_poly.pdbx_seq_one_letter_code
_entity_poly.pdbx_strand_id
1 'polypeptide(L)'
;MHARAKDPDHTWLAKVHIPRRVLRRALPDEGTRYLYTYRDVRDALASAWRKNRFLFGSDERGPAIASQFVREEIDIGAVFEDRRHCWIGRYETIVKDLPGLVTDLAAFLGVSLTPEKLQELVTEAAPDKQRQRSLKVSSGDRSVRLETFITTNHITDGRSGAWKETLSVEEAIAAEHAGRHWLVAKDYPLCFRKAMYPAQ
;
A
#
# COMPACT_ATOMS: atom_id res chain seq x y z
N MET A 1 0.07 15.58 -15.91
CA MET A 1 -0.85 15.56 -14.75
C MET A 1 -1.44 16.93 -14.48
N HIS A 2 -0.65 18.02 -14.42
CA HIS A 2 -1.14 19.38 -14.22
C HIS A 2 -2.33 19.81 -15.11
N ALA A 3 -2.26 19.60 -16.44
CA ALA A 3 -3.37 19.96 -17.33
C ALA A 3 -4.66 19.21 -16.98
N ARG A 4 -4.57 17.89 -16.72
CA ARG A 4 -5.72 17.06 -16.30
C ARG A 4 -6.28 17.44 -14.93
N ALA A 5 -5.42 17.87 -14.01
CA ALA A 5 -5.83 18.31 -12.68
C ALA A 5 -6.64 19.61 -12.72
N LYS A 6 -6.48 20.43 -13.77
CA LYS A 6 -7.20 21.71 -13.93
C LYS A 6 -8.48 21.60 -14.75
N ASP A 7 -8.80 20.41 -15.24
CA ASP A 7 -9.99 20.15 -16.05
C ASP A 7 -11.23 20.07 -15.14
N PRO A 8 -12.14 21.06 -15.16
CA PRO A 8 -13.31 21.06 -14.29
C PRO A 8 -14.41 20.10 -14.78
N ASP A 9 -14.34 19.68 -16.05
CA ASP A 9 -15.40 18.92 -16.71
C ASP A 9 -15.15 17.40 -16.59
N HIS A 10 -14.01 16.99 -16.03
CA HIS A 10 -13.66 15.59 -15.92
C HIS A 10 -12.90 15.20 -14.65
N THR A 11 -13.36 14.12 -14.01
CA THR A 11 -12.63 13.43 -12.94
C THR A 11 -11.62 12.43 -13.52
N TRP A 12 -10.33 12.74 -13.38
CA TRP A 12 -9.24 11.84 -13.73
C TRP A 12 -8.77 11.04 -12.50
N LEU A 13 -8.69 9.71 -12.63
CA LEU A 13 -8.12 8.85 -11.60
C LEU A 13 -6.78 8.28 -12.07
N ALA A 14 -5.74 8.40 -11.22
CA ALA A 14 -4.43 7.83 -11.47
C ALA A 14 -3.97 6.99 -10.27
N LYS A 15 -3.40 5.83 -10.54
CA LYS A 15 -2.67 5.00 -9.56
C LYS A 15 -1.18 5.13 -9.82
N VAL A 16 -0.38 5.40 -8.79
CA VAL A 16 1.04 5.72 -8.94
C VAL A 16 1.88 4.94 -7.93
N HIS A 17 2.88 4.22 -8.43
CA HIS A 17 3.95 3.58 -7.66
C HIS A 17 5.29 3.88 -8.36
N ILE A 18 5.70 5.15 -8.35
CA ILE A 18 6.85 5.64 -9.12
C ILE A 18 7.94 6.13 -8.13
N PRO A 19 9.24 6.03 -8.47
CA PRO A 19 10.30 6.55 -7.63
C PRO A 19 10.13 8.03 -7.23
N ARG A 20 10.45 8.34 -5.97
CA ARG A 20 10.36 9.67 -5.34
C ARG A 20 10.86 10.83 -6.21
N ARG A 21 11.98 10.63 -6.93
CA ARG A 21 12.63 11.67 -7.76
C ARG A 21 11.72 12.16 -8.89
N VAL A 22 10.87 11.29 -9.43
CA VAL A 22 9.93 11.64 -10.50
C VAL A 22 8.65 12.26 -9.91
N LEU A 23 8.20 11.75 -8.76
CA LEU A 23 6.93 12.16 -8.14
C LEU A 23 6.89 13.62 -7.72
N ARG A 24 7.94 14.12 -7.04
CA ARG A 24 7.84 15.41 -6.33
C ARG A 24 7.48 16.58 -7.25
N ARG A 25 7.97 16.56 -8.50
CA ARG A 25 7.74 17.61 -9.50
C ARG A 25 6.54 17.36 -10.41
N ALA A 26 6.07 16.11 -10.49
CA ALA A 26 5.02 15.71 -11.44
C ALA A 26 3.61 15.82 -10.86
N LEU A 27 3.48 15.88 -9.54
CA LEU A 27 2.21 15.85 -8.81
C LEU A 27 1.70 17.28 -8.51
N PRO A 28 0.58 17.72 -9.13
CA PRO A 28 -0.03 19.03 -8.90
C PRO A 28 -0.77 19.12 -7.57
N ASP A 29 -0.58 20.18 -6.79
CA ASP A 29 -1.41 20.39 -5.59
C ASP A 29 -2.78 21.01 -5.92
N GLU A 30 -2.84 21.87 -6.93
CA GLU A 30 -4.08 22.53 -7.37
C GLU A 30 -4.94 21.56 -8.19
N GLY A 31 -6.25 21.52 -7.88
CA GLY A 31 -7.22 20.67 -8.59
C GLY A 31 -7.02 19.16 -8.38
N THR A 32 -6.23 18.76 -7.39
CA THR A 32 -5.94 17.34 -7.13
C THR A 32 -6.18 16.99 -5.67
N ARG A 33 -6.79 15.81 -5.46
CA ARG A 33 -6.88 15.16 -4.16
C ARG A 33 -6.06 13.88 -4.20
N TYR A 34 -5.39 13.60 -3.10
CA TYR A 34 -4.53 12.44 -2.92
C TYR A 34 -5.19 11.48 -1.93
N LEU A 35 -5.20 10.20 -2.28
CA LEU A 35 -5.55 9.11 -1.38
C LEU A 35 -4.27 8.30 -1.17
N TYR A 36 -3.69 8.41 0.02
CA TYR A 36 -2.49 7.67 0.39
C TYR A 36 -2.83 6.65 1.46
N THR A 37 -2.30 5.44 1.30
CA THR A 37 -2.39 4.41 2.33
C THR A 37 -1.00 3.92 2.69
N TYR A 38 -0.81 3.65 3.98
CA TYR A 38 0.38 3.01 4.50
C TYR A 38 0.00 1.74 5.25
N ARG A 39 0.97 0.84 5.40
CA ARG A 39 0.84 -0.39 6.19
C ARG A 39 2.17 -0.69 6.87
N ASP A 40 2.22 -1.68 7.75
CA ASP A 40 3.49 -2.15 8.31
C ASP A 40 4.48 -2.44 7.17
N VAL A 41 5.62 -1.73 7.15
CA VAL A 41 6.60 -1.86 6.06
C VAL A 41 7.17 -3.28 5.96
N ARG A 42 7.14 -4.06 7.04
CA ARG A 42 7.52 -5.48 7.04
C ARG A 42 6.46 -6.33 6.32
N ASP A 43 5.17 -6.04 6.51
CA ASP A 43 4.11 -6.68 5.73
C ASP A 43 4.10 -6.21 4.28
N ALA A 44 4.51 -4.96 4.02
CA ALA A 44 4.71 -4.47 2.67
C ALA A 44 5.77 -5.26 1.92
N LEU A 45 6.90 -5.46 2.58
CA LEU A 45 7.99 -6.34 2.18
C LEU A 45 7.45 -7.75 1.88
N ALA A 46 6.90 -8.42 2.88
CA ALA A 46 6.42 -9.79 2.75
C ALA A 46 5.42 -9.97 1.61
N SER A 47 4.52 -9.00 1.44
CA SER A 47 3.57 -8.97 0.33
C SER A 47 4.25 -8.84 -1.03
N ALA A 48 5.30 -8.02 -1.17
CA ALA A 48 6.05 -7.89 -2.42
C ALA A 48 6.80 -9.19 -2.76
N TRP A 49 7.42 -9.84 -1.76
CA TRP A 49 8.11 -11.12 -1.94
C TRP A 49 7.15 -12.21 -2.42
N ARG A 50 5.97 -12.33 -1.78
CA ARG A 50 4.94 -13.29 -2.20
C ARG A 50 4.39 -12.98 -3.59
N LYS A 51 4.18 -11.70 -3.92
CA LYS A 51 3.66 -11.27 -5.22
C LYS A 51 4.65 -11.58 -6.35
N ASN A 52 5.93 -11.27 -6.13
CA ASN A 52 7.00 -11.50 -7.12
C ASN A 52 7.54 -12.94 -7.10
N ARG A 53 7.07 -13.77 -6.16
CA ARG A 53 7.47 -15.18 -5.97
C ARG A 53 8.97 -15.36 -5.71
N PHE A 54 9.56 -14.42 -5.00
CA PHE A 54 10.94 -14.55 -4.56
C PHE A 54 11.03 -15.63 -3.48
N LEU A 55 11.50 -16.82 -3.86
CA LEU A 55 11.73 -17.95 -2.96
C LEU A 55 12.88 -17.63 -2.00
N PHE A 56 12.88 -18.25 -0.82
CA PHE A 56 14.01 -18.15 0.11
C PHE A 56 15.32 -18.53 -0.60
N GLY A 57 16.37 -17.72 -0.40
CA GLY A 57 17.66 -17.92 -1.04
C GLY A 57 17.78 -17.38 -2.47
N SER A 58 16.75 -16.70 -3.00
CA SER A 58 16.87 -15.95 -4.25
C SER A 58 17.81 -14.73 -4.09
N ASP A 59 18.57 -14.42 -5.15
CA ASP A 59 19.43 -13.22 -5.20
C ASP A 59 18.63 -11.89 -5.14
N GLU A 60 17.31 -11.96 -5.37
CA GLU A 60 16.36 -10.86 -5.24
C GLU A 60 15.88 -10.66 -3.78
N ARG A 61 16.44 -11.44 -2.84
CA ARG A 61 16.15 -11.40 -1.40
C ARG A 61 17.38 -11.09 -0.58
N GLY A 62 17.15 -10.86 0.70
CA GLY A 62 18.22 -10.73 1.69
C GLY A 62 18.23 -9.38 2.40
N PRO A 63 19.07 -9.23 3.44
CA PRO A 63 19.04 -8.10 4.35
C PRO A 63 19.26 -6.73 3.69
N ALA A 64 20.15 -6.65 2.70
CA ALA A 64 20.45 -5.42 1.98
C ALA A 64 19.25 -4.96 1.13
N ILE A 65 18.67 -5.87 0.35
CA ILE A 65 17.49 -5.62 -0.49
C ILE A 65 16.27 -5.27 0.39
N ALA A 66 16.08 -6.00 1.49
CA ALA A 66 15.03 -5.72 2.47
C ALA A 66 15.14 -4.29 3.03
N SER A 67 16.35 -3.89 3.43
CA SER A 67 16.61 -2.53 3.94
C SER A 67 16.35 -1.46 2.90
N GLN A 68 16.81 -1.70 1.66
CA GLN A 68 16.61 -0.77 0.55
C GLN A 68 15.13 -0.57 0.25
N PHE A 69 14.38 -1.66 0.09
CA PHE A 69 12.94 -1.61 -0.16
C PHE A 69 12.20 -0.78 0.89
N VAL A 70 12.47 -1.03 2.18
CA VAL A 70 11.79 -0.30 3.27
C VAL A 70 12.08 1.20 3.21
N ARG A 71 13.34 1.59 2.95
CA ARG A 71 13.71 2.99 2.81
C ARG A 71 12.98 3.64 1.64
N GLU A 72 12.93 2.96 0.50
CA GLU A 72 12.27 3.47 -0.71
C GLU A 72 10.76 3.65 -0.51
N GLU A 73 10.07 2.69 0.12
CA GLU A 73 8.64 2.80 0.41
C GLU A 73 8.34 3.97 1.36
N ILE A 74 9.16 4.16 2.40
CA ILE A 74 9.03 5.29 3.34
C ILE A 74 9.26 6.62 2.61
N ASP A 75 10.31 6.70 1.80
CA ASP A 75 10.66 7.89 1.02
C ASP A 75 9.57 8.28 0.02
N ILE A 76 8.97 7.29 -0.65
CA ILE A 76 7.83 7.50 -1.55
C ILE A 76 6.62 7.98 -0.74
N GLY A 77 6.33 7.34 0.39
CA GLY A 77 5.24 7.70 1.29
C GLY A 77 5.30 9.17 1.73
N ALA A 78 6.47 9.64 2.16
CA ALA A 78 6.68 11.02 2.57
C ALA A 78 6.28 12.05 1.49
N VAL A 79 6.41 11.72 0.20
CA VAL A 79 5.98 12.62 -0.89
C VAL A 79 4.46 12.86 -0.90
N PHE A 80 3.68 11.85 -0.49
CA PHE A 80 2.23 11.95 -0.41
C PHE A 80 1.77 12.57 0.90
N GLU A 81 2.45 12.25 2.01
CA GLU A 81 2.16 12.86 3.32
C GLU A 81 2.34 14.38 3.31
N ASP A 82 3.27 14.91 2.50
CA ASP A 82 3.51 16.35 2.35
C ASP A 82 2.45 17.07 1.48
N ARG A 83 1.42 16.39 0.97
CA ARG A 83 0.44 16.98 0.03
C ARG A 83 -0.71 17.69 0.75
N ARG A 84 -1.07 18.89 0.26
CA ARG A 84 -2.10 19.76 0.87
C ARG A 84 -3.47 19.10 1.00
N HIS A 85 -3.87 18.32 0.00
CA HIS A 85 -5.18 17.68 -0.06
C HIS A 85 -5.02 16.17 -0.06
N CYS A 86 -4.42 15.61 0.99
CA CYS A 86 -4.22 14.18 1.13
C CYS A 86 -5.09 13.59 2.24
N TRP A 87 -5.90 12.60 1.89
CA TRP A 87 -6.42 11.65 2.85
C TRP A 87 -5.37 10.56 3.07
N ILE A 88 -5.13 10.20 4.33
CA ILE A 88 -4.11 9.23 4.73
C ILE A 88 -4.79 8.14 5.55
N GLY A 89 -4.70 6.89 5.08
CA GLY A 89 -5.31 5.74 5.74
C GLY A 89 -4.31 4.65 6.13
N ARG A 90 -4.45 4.12 7.34
CA ARG A 90 -3.73 2.93 7.80
C ARG A 90 -4.43 1.67 7.28
N TYR A 91 -3.71 0.81 6.57
CA TYR A 91 -4.25 -0.43 6.01
C TYR A 91 -4.95 -1.31 7.05
N GLU A 92 -4.35 -1.47 8.23
CA GLU A 92 -4.91 -2.33 9.28
C GLU A 92 -6.22 -1.77 9.86
N THR A 93 -6.41 -0.45 9.81
CA THR A 93 -7.69 0.19 10.17
C THR A 93 -8.72 -0.03 9.06
N ILE A 94 -8.31 0.21 7.80
CA ILE A 94 -9.15 0.06 6.62
C ILE A 94 -9.76 -1.34 6.53
N VAL A 95 -8.95 -2.38 6.71
CA VAL A 95 -9.42 -3.77 6.60
C VAL A 95 -10.38 -4.14 7.73
N LYS A 96 -10.26 -3.50 8.90
CA LYS A 96 -11.14 -3.74 10.07
C LYS A 96 -12.46 -2.97 10.01
N ASP A 97 -12.48 -1.82 9.35
CA ASP A 97 -13.65 -0.95 9.28
C ASP A 97 -13.83 -0.35 7.87
N LEU A 98 -14.38 -1.18 6.96
CA LEU A 98 -14.75 -0.73 5.63
C LEU A 98 -15.89 0.31 5.62
N PRO A 99 -16.95 0.20 6.46
CA PRO A 99 -17.97 1.25 6.54
C PRO A 99 -17.41 2.62 6.93
N GLY A 100 -16.52 2.66 7.93
CA GLY A 100 -15.80 3.86 8.33
C GLY A 100 -14.99 4.43 7.18
N LEU A 101 -14.21 3.60 6.48
CA LEU A 101 -13.45 4.03 5.30
C LEU A 101 -14.34 4.69 4.24
N VAL A 102 -15.46 4.05 3.87
CA VAL A 102 -16.34 4.56 2.81
C VAL A 102 -16.93 5.92 3.21
N THR A 103 -17.32 6.06 4.47
CA THR A 103 -17.85 7.32 5.03
C THR A 103 -16.79 8.41 5.01
N ASP A 104 -15.58 8.11 5.49
CA ASP A 104 -14.46 9.05 5.52
C ASP A 104 -14.05 9.52 4.13
N LEU A 105 -13.97 8.60 3.16
CA LEU A 105 -13.65 8.94 1.77
C LEU A 105 -14.76 9.76 1.11
N ALA A 106 -16.03 9.44 1.37
CA ALA A 106 -17.15 10.23 0.86
C ALA A 106 -17.09 11.67 1.37
N ALA A 107 -16.84 11.85 2.68
CA ALA A 107 -16.65 13.16 3.28
C ALA A 107 -15.45 13.91 2.69
N PHE A 108 -14.28 13.24 2.59
CA PHE A 108 -13.08 13.81 2.00
C PHE A 108 -13.27 14.23 0.54
N LEU A 109 -14.03 13.45 -0.22
CA LEU A 109 -14.35 13.74 -1.62
C LEU A 109 -15.52 14.72 -1.78
N GLY A 110 -16.21 15.10 -0.70
CA GLY A 110 -17.40 15.97 -0.76
C GLY A 110 -18.56 15.32 -1.52
N VAL A 111 -18.70 14.00 -1.43
CA VAL A 111 -19.76 13.22 -2.09
C VAL A 111 -20.79 12.80 -1.04
N SER A 112 -22.07 13.07 -1.32
CA SER A 112 -23.17 12.62 -0.46
C SER A 112 -23.31 11.09 -0.50
N LEU A 113 -23.51 10.48 0.67
CA LEU A 113 -23.62 9.04 0.82
C LEU A 113 -24.93 8.67 1.50
N THR A 114 -25.77 7.86 0.83
CA THR A 114 -26.96 7.29 1.46
C THR A 114 -26.63 5.98 2.17
N PRO A 115 -27.44 5.54 3.15
CA PRO A 115 -27.24 4.26 3.83
C PRO A 115 -27.19 3.06 2.89
N GLU A 116 -28.04 3.06 1.85
CA GLU A 116 -28.11 1.98 0.85
C GLU A 116 -26.82 1.95 0.03
N LYS A 117 -26.32 3.12 -0.38
CA LYS A 117 -25.08 3.21 -1.17
C LYS A 117 -23.85 2.86 -0.33
N LEU A 118 -23.83 3.23 0.95
CA LEU A 118 -22.81 2.78 1.88
C LEU A 118 -22.77 1.25 1.94
N GLN A 119 -23.91 0.60 2.17
CA GLN A 119 -24.00 -0.84 2.26
C GLN A 119 -23.60 -1.54 0.95
N GLU A 120 -24.00 -0.99 -0.20
CA GLU A 120 -23.58 -1.47 -1.52
C GLU A 120 -22.06 -1.40 -1.66
N LEU A 121 -21.45 -0.24 -1.41
CA LEU A 121 -20.01 -0.02 -1.54
C LEU A 121 -19.19 -0.91 -0.60
N VAL A 122 -19.62 -1.06 0.66
CA VAL A 122 -18.98 -1.95 1.63
C VAL A 122 -19.04 -3.40 1.14
N THR A 123 -20.20 -3.83 0.64
CA THR A 123 -20.38 -5.18 0.10
C THR A 123 -19.50 -5.41 -1.13
N GLU A 124 -19.44 -4.44 -2.04
CA GLU A 124 -18.56 -4.48 -3.22
C GLU A 124 -17.09 -4.53 -2.82
N ALA A 125 -16.65 -3.71 -1.86
CA ALA A 125 -15.26 -3.60 -1.43
C ALA A 125 -14.77 -4.75 -0.54
N ALA A 126 -15.66 -5.63 -0.07
CA ALA A 126 -15.32 -6.72 0.84
C ALA A 126 -14.18 -7.61 0.29
N PRO A 127 -13.17 -7.98 1.11
CA PRO A 127 -11.99 -8.72 0.64
C PRO A 127 -12.31 -10.01 -0.09
N ASP A 128 -13.31 -10.76 0.37
CA ASP A 128 -13.73 -12.02 -0.27
C ASP A 128 -14.33 -11.79 -1.65
N LYS A 129 -15.14 -10.73 -1.82
CA LYS A 129 -15.72 -10.37 -3.12
C LYS A 129 -14.64 -9.88 -4.08
N GLN A 130 -13.67 -9.11 -3.58
CA GLN A 130 -12.52 -8.69 -4.38
C GLN A 130 -11.61 -9.87 -4.76
N ARG A 131 -11.42 -10.87 -3.88
CA ARG A 131 -10.73 -12.13 -4.20
C ARG A 131 -11.45 -12.89 -5.30
N GLN A 132 -12.77 -13.05 -5.19
CA GLN A 132 -13.59 -13.68 -6.24
C GLN A 132 -13.50 -12.93 -7.57
N ARG A 133 -13.53 -11.59 -7.55
CA ARG A 133 -13.34 -10.76 -8.75
C ARG A 133 -11.96 -10.98 -9.36
N SER A 134 -10.91 -10.99 -8.56
CA SER A 134 -9.54 -11.24 -9.01
C SER A 134 -9.41 -12.62 -9.67
N LEU A 135 -10.01 -13.66 -9.07
CA LEU A 135 -10.03 -15.01 -9.64
C LEU A 135 -10.77 -15.03 -11.00
N LYS A 136 -11.95 -14.41 -11.09
CA LYS A 136 -12.71 -14.31 -12.34
C LYS A 136 -11.93 -13.61 -13.45
N VAL A 137 -11.34 -12.45 -13.15
CA VAL A 137 -10.57 -11.64 -14.12
C VAL A 137 -9.29 -12.35 -14.57
N SER A 138 -8.65 -13.09 -13.66
CA SER A 138 -7.47 -13.87 -14.01
C SER A 138 -7.79 -15.10 -14.86
N SER A 139 -8.98 -15.70 -14.72
CA SER A 139 -9.33 -17.00 -15.32
C SER A 139 -8.32 -18.11 -15.00
N GLY A 140 -7.62 -18.02 -13.87
CA GLY A 140 -6.53 -18.92 -13.49
C GLY A 140 -5.17 -18.60 -14.12
N ASP A 141 -5.11 -17.66 -15.08
CA ASP A 141 -3.86 -17.14 -15.62
C ASP A 141 -3.18 -16.22 -14.61
N ARG A 142 -1.96 -16.60 -14.25
CA ARG A 142 -1.15 -15.99 -13.20
C ARG A 142 -0.30 -14.82 -13.71
N SER A 143 -0.31 -14.53 -15.02
CA SER A 143 0.39 -13.41 -15.62
C SER A 143 -0.23 -12.06 -15.22
N VAL A 144 0.55 -10.97 -15.31
CA VAL A 144 0.03 -9.61 -15.16
C VAL A 144 -0.74 -9.26 -16.43
N ARG A 145 -2.06 -9.11 -16.35
CA ARG A 145 -2.82 -8.58 -17.47
C ARG A 145 -2.47 -7.11 -17.68
N LEU A 146 -1.94 -6.76 -18.85
CA LEU A 146 -1.47 -5.40 -19.14
C LEU A 146 -2.61 -4.36 -19.12
N GLU A 147 -3.84 -4.80 -19.34
CA GLU A 147 -5.02 -3.92 -19.41
C GLU A 147 -5.57 -3.57 -18.03
N THR A 148 -5.40 -4.46 -17.05
CA THR A 148 -5.97 -4.29 -15.70
C THR A 148 -4.92 -4.20 -14.61
N PHE A 149 -3.68 -4.62 -14.89
CA PHE A 149 -2.60 -4.86 -13.93
C PHE A 149 -3.01 -5.76 -12.74
N ILE A 150 -4.08 -6.54 -12.93
CA ILE A 150 -4.57 -7.53 -11.96
C ILE A 150 -3.87 -8.87 -12.25
N THR A 151 -3.40 -9.50 -11.19
CA THR A 151 -2.84 -10.86 -11.17
C THR A 151 -3.69 -11.72 -10.24
N THR A 152 -3.74 -13.04 -10.41
CA THR A 152 -4.40 -13.95 -9.45
C THR A 152 -4.03 -13.69 -7.98
N ASN A 153 -2.80 -13.23 -7.74
CA ASN A 153 -2.25 -13.02 -6.40
C ASN A 153 -2.32 -11.56 -5.93
N HIS A 154 -3.12 -10.69 -6.58
CA HIS A 154 -3.21 -9.27 -6.21
C HIS A 154 -3.87 -9.07 -4.84
N ILE A 155 -4.71 -10.02 -4.43
CA ILE A 155 -5.36 -10.07 -3.12
C ILE A 155 -5.01 -11.42 -2.51
N THR A 156 -4.20 -11.40 -1.47
CA THR A 156 -3.77 -12.61 -0.77
C THR A 156 -4.72 -12.89 0.40
N ASP A 157 -4.27 -12.72 1.63
CA ASP A 157 -5.02 -13.07 2.85
C ASP A 157 -5.54 -11.84 3.60
N GLY A 158 -5.06 -10.64 3.27
CA GLY A 158 -5.46 -9.40 3.92
C GLY A 158 -5.00 -9.28 5.38
N ARG A 159 -4.10 -10.17 5.83
CA ARG A 159 -3.64 -10.24 7.22
C ARG A 159 -2.55 -9.22 7.50
N SER A 160 -2.53 -8.75 8.74
CA SER A 160 -1.41 -8.01 9.33
C SER A 160 -0.51 -8.97 10.11
N GLY A 161 0.80 -8.75 10.08
CA GLY A 161 1.81 -9.57 10.74
C GLY A 161 2.22 -10.83 9.95
N ALA A 162 1.78 -10.98 8.71
CA ALA A 162 2.13 -12.12 7.84
C ALA A 162 3.63 -12.13 7.49
N TRP A 163 4.34 -11.02 7.71
CA TRP A 163 5.78 -10.94 7.55
C TRP A 163 6.55 -11.95 8.41
N LYS A 164 6.03 -12.33 9.57
CA LYS A 164 6.64 -13.33 10.47
C LYS A 164 6.76 -14.72 9.85
N GLU A 165 5.86 -15.04 8.92
CA GLU A 165 5.81 -16.32 8.22
C GLU A 165 6.57 -16.28 6.88
N THR A 166 6.89 -15.08 6.38
CA THR A 166 7.35 -14.88 4.99
C THR A 166 8.80 -14.45 4.89
N LEU A 167 9.25 -13.60 5.81
CA LEU A 167 10.61 -13.07 5.84
C LEU A 167 11.50 -14.00 6.65
N SER A 168 12.77 -14.10 6.26
CA SER A 168 13.78 -14.67 7.15
C SER A 168 13.98 -13.74 8.36
N VAL A 169 14.55 -14.27 9.43
CA VAL A 169 14.85 -13.47 10.63
C VAL A 169 15.79 -12.30 10.28
N GLU A 170 16.79 -12.53 9.43
CA GLU A 170 17.74 -11.49 9.01
C GLU A 170 17.07 -10.41 8.15
N GLU A 171 16.20 -10.79 7.22
CA GLU A 171 15.41 -9.85 6.42
C GLU A 171 14.51 -8.99 7.31
N ALA A 172 13.83 -9.61 8.28
CA ALA A 172 12.94 -8.91 9.20
C ALA A 172 13.68 -7.94 10.13
N ILE A 173 14.84 -8.33 10.64
CA ILE A 173 15.73 -7.46 11.43
C ILE A 173 16.18 -6.26 10.59
N ALA A 174 16.63 -6.51 9.36
CA ALA A 174 17.13 -5.47 8.48
C ALA A 174 16.02 -4.47 8.07
N ALA A 175 14.84 -4.99 7.75
CA ALA A 175 13.65 -4.21 7.45
C ALA A 175 13.21 -3.33 8.63
N GLU A 176 13.13 -3.90 9.84
CA GLU A 176 12.78 -3.15 11.04
C GLU A 176 13.85 -2.10 11.36
N HIS A 177 15.13 -2.43 11.23
CA HIS A 177 16.22 -1.47 11.46
C HIS A 177 16.11 -0.28 10.50
N ALA A 178 15.92 -0.55 9.20
CA ALA A 178 15.78 0.47 8.17
C ALA A 178 14.56 1.37 8.39
N GLY A 179 13.44 0.81 8.85
CA GLY A 179 12.19 1.53 9.09
C GLY A 179 11.95 1.97 10.53
N ARG A 180 12.91 1.80 11.45
CA ARG A 180 12.67 1.84 12.91
C ARG A 180 11.95 3.11 13.38
N HIS A 181 12.46 4.28 12.99
CA HIS A 181 11.85 5.55 13.40
C HIS A 181 10.46 5.74 12.81
N TRP A 182 10.27 5.32 11.55
CA TRP A 182 8.98 5.38 10.89
C TRP A 182 7.96 4.44 11.56
N LEU A 183 8.36 3.20 11.90
CA LEU A 183 7.52 2.23 12.59
C LEU A 183 7.04 2.79 13.93
N VAL A 184 7.94 3.38 14.72
CA VAL A 184 7.57 4.04 15.99
C VAL A 184 6.63 5.22 15.74
N ALA A 185 6.95 6.09 14.78
CA ALA A 185 6.13 7.25 14.46
C ALA A 185 4.71 6.90 13.96
N LYS A 186 4.55 5.72 13.35
CA LYS A 186 3.26 5.20 12.87
C LYS A 186 2.61 4.19 13.83
N ASP A 187 3.10 4.09 15.05
CA ASP A 187 2.57 3.20 16.09
C ASP A 187 2.51 1.72 15.65
N TYR A 188 3.62 1.24 15.08
CA TYR A 188 3.88 -0.18 14.87
C TYR A 188 4.89 -0.69 15.92
N PRO A 189 4.66 -1.87 16.50
CA PRO A 189 5.56 -2.43 17.49
C PRO A 189 6.89 -2.84 16.86
N LEU A 190 7.98 -2.56 17.58
CA LEU A 190 9.30 -3.10 17.28
C LEU A 190 9.42 -4.49 17.91
N CYS A 191 9.92 -5.45 17.14
CA CYS A 191 9.97 -6.85 17.52
C CYS A 191 11.38 -7.33 17.85
N PHE A 192 12.41 -6.59 17.46
CA PHE A 192 13.81 -6.98 17.68
C PHE A 192 14.52 -6.06 18.68
N ARG A 193 15.44 -6.66 19.45
CA ARG A 193 16.28 -5.92 20.39
C ARG A 193 17.31 -5.09 19.62
N LYS A 194 17.67 -3.91 20.13
CA LYS A 194 18.63 -3.01 19.48
C LYS A 194 19.99 -3.67 19.18
N ALA A 195 20.42 -4.60 20.03
CA ALA A 195 21.67 -5.35 19.87
C ALA A 195 21.69 -6.32 18.67
N MET A 196 20.53 -6.61 18.07
CA MET A 196 20.40 -7.52 16.93
C MET A 196 20.56 -6.79 15.59
N TYR A 197 20.66 -5.47 15.58
CA TYR A 197 20.79 -4.72 14.34
C TYR A 197 22.20 -4.76 13.78
N PRO A 198 22.36 -4.77 12.43
CA PRO A 198 23.67 -4.66 11.80
C PRO A 198 24.42 -3.43 12.31
N ALA A 199 25.74 -3.56 12.50
CA ALA A 199 26.60 -2.41 12.76
C ALA A 199 26.51 -1.42 11.59
N GLN A 200 26.51 -0.12 11.90
CA GLN A 200 26.46 0.96 10.90
C GLN A 200 27.80 1.12 10.19
#